data_AF-A0A652LAT8-F1
#
_entry.id   AF-A0A652LAT8-F1
#
_cell.length_a   1.000
_cell.length_b   1.000
_cell.length_c   1.000
_cell.angle_alpha   90.00
_cell.angle_beta   90.00
_cell.angle_gamma   90.00
#
_symmetry.space_group_name_H-M   'P 1'
#
loop_
_entity.id
_entity.type
_entity.pdbx_description
1 polymer ?
#
loop_
_entity_poly.entity_id
_entity_poly.type
_entity_poly.pdbx_seq_one_letter_code
_entity_poly.pdbx_strand_id
1 'polypeptide(L)'
;MNIISKSVAVTFGAALLLAVSGCSVESPQEHSQRLQKAAGLKTFHIDTSKELWTATSDQTPYNNTERPIKAKLTPLPNGLQRVELSGVSLANYLRELDHDAHGGASGDTPWGRSRDAESIRMYDEISAVLDASVERPAPTDPPLRIVVDNAFVDAKSSR
;
A
#
# COMPACT_ATOMS: atom_id res chain seq x y z
N MET A 1 -42.73 -15.69 56.88
CA MET A 1 -41.62 -15.38 57.80
C MET A 1 -40.59 -14.59 57.04
N ASN A 2 -40.37 -13.34 57.48
CA ASN A 2 -39.35 -12.40 56.99
C ASN A 2 -37.94 -12.97 57.17
N ILE A 3 -36.99 -12.57 56.32
CA ILE A 3 -35.84 -11.73 56.69
C ILE A 3 -35.37 -10.97 55.44
N ILE A 4 -35.32 -9.65 55.59
CA ILE A 4 -34.77 -8.63 54.71
C ILE A 4 -33.26 -8.57 54.98
N SER A 5 -32.40 -8.55 53.94
CA SER A 5 -31.06 -7.96 54.10
C SER A 5 -30.45 -7.44 52.79
N LYS A 6 -30.54 -6.11 52.67
CA LYS A 6 -29.49 -5.14 52.31
C LYS A 6 -28.81 -5.22 50.92
N SER A 7 -29.16 -4.24 50.10
CA SER A 7 -28.40 -3.72 48.97
C SER A 7 -26.98 -3.31 49.37
N VAL A 8 -26.01 -3.62 48.51
CA VAL A 8 -24.75 -2.86 48.39
C VAL A 8 -24.57 -2.52 46.92
N ALA A 9 -24.85 -1.26 46.58
CA ALA A 9 -24.41 -0.66 45.34
C ALA A 9 -22.93 -0.28 45.51
N VAL A 10 -22.06 -0.82 44.66
CA VAL A 10 -20.69 -0.31 44.47
C VAL A 10 -20.64 0.37 43.11
N THR A 11 -20.74 1.69 43.14
CA THR A 11 -20.44 2.58 42.02
C THR A 11 -18.97 2.98 42.18
N PHE A 12 -18.05 2.54 41.32
CA PHE A 12 -16.75 3.20 41.12
C PHE A 12 -16.10 2.67 39.83
N GLY A 13 -15.73 3.58 38.92
CA GLY A 13 -14.76 3.30 37.87
C GLY A 13 -15.14 3.71 36.45
N ALA A 14 -15.53 4.96 36.22
CA ALA A 14 -15.28 5.57 34.92
C ALA A 14 -13.76 5.77 34.77
N ALA A 15 -13.09 4.86 34.07
CA ALA A 15 -11.75 5.07 33.54
C ALA A 15 -11.84 5.03 32.01
N LEU A 16 -12.11 6.23 31.49
CA LEU A 16 -11.95 6.63 30.11
C LEU A 16 -10.48 6.39 29.72
N LEU A 17 -10.14 5.25 29.13
CA LEU A 17 -8.87 5.09 28.42
C LEU A 17 -9.02 5.75 27.05
N LEU A 18 -8.90 7.08 27.08
CA LEU A 18 -8.59 7.90 25.93
C LEU A 18 -7.31 7.37 25.27
N ALA A 19 -7.45 7.08 23.98
CA ALA A 19 -6.43 7.00 22.94
C ALA A 19 -4.98 7.33 23.35
N VAL A 20 -4.10 6.36 23.15
CA VAL A 20 -2.78 6.66 22.58
C VAL A 20 -2.70 5.91 21.26
N SER A 21 -3.19 6.58 20.24
CA SER A 21 -2.80 6.43 18.84
C SER A 21 -1.27 6.43 18.75
N GLY A 22 -0.69 5.24 18.73
CA GLY A 22 0.64 4.99 18.21
C GLY A 22 0.50 4.06 17.03
N CYS A 23 -0.07 4.53 15.91
CA CYS A 23 0.10 3.84 14.64
C CYS A 23 1.60 3.87 14.35
N SER A 24 2.30 2.82 14.74
CA SER A 24 3.69 2.61 14.40
C SER A 24 3.85 2.80 12.90
N VAL A 25 4.85 3.61 12.54
CA VAL A 25 5.38 3.90 11.20
C VAL A 25 6.06 2.66 10.59
N GLU A 26 5.43 1.50 10.77
CA GLU A 26 5.95 0.21 10.38
C GLU A 26 5.31 -0.22 9.06
N SER A 27 6.11 -0.82 8.18
CA SER A 27 5.61 -1.48 6.98
C SER A 27 4.47 -2.45 7.34
N PRO A 28 3.45 -2.62 6.47
CA PRO A 28 2.41 -3.63 6.68
C PRO A 28 3.01 -5.01 6.92
N GLN A 29 2.40 -5.81 7.79
CA GLN A 29 2.92 -7.14 8.17
C GLN A 29 3.09 -8.06 6.96
N GLU A 30 2.25 -7.87 5.93
CA GLU A 30 2.23 -8.64 4.70
C GLU A 30 3.28 -8.18 3.67
N HIS A 31 3.99 -7.07 3.91
CA HIS A 31 4.92 -6.48 2.93
C HIS A 31 5.95 -7.50 2.42
N SER A 32 6.57 -8.26 3.32
CA SER A 32 7.55 -9.30 2.94
C SER A 32 6.94 -10.38 2.04
N GLN A 33 5.69 -10.79 2.31
CA GLN A 33 4.98 -11.77 1.48
C GLN A 33 4.65 -11.18 0.10
N ARG A 34 4.23 -9.92 0.03
CA ARG A 34 3.96 -9.21 -1.23
C ARG A 34 5.22 -9.10 -2.09
N LEU A 35 6.38 -8.83 -1.50
CA LEU A 35 7.66 -8.82 -2.20
C LEU A 35 7.99 -10.20 -2.82
N GLN A 36 7.72 -11.29 -2.09
CA GLN A 36 7.92 -12.65 -2.60
C GLN A 36 6.96 -12.98 -3.75
N LYS A 37 5.67 -12.63 -3.61
CA LYS A 37 4.68 -12.79 -4.69
C LYS A 37 5.09 -12.01 -5.93
N ALA A 38 5.44 -10.73 -5.77
CA ALA A 38 5.90 -9.86 -6.84
C ALA A 38 7.10 -10.47 -7.58
N ALA A 39 8.13 -10.91 -6.85
CA ALA A 39 9.32 -11.53 -7.43
C ALA A 39 9.03 -12.82 -8.23
N GLY A 40 7.94 -13.53 -7.92
CA GLY A 40 7.50 -14.72 -8.65
C GLY A 40 6.79 -14.44 -9.98
N LEU A 41 6.35 -13.20 -10.22
CA LEU A 41 5.64 -12.82 -11.43
C LEU A 41 6.58 -12.68 -12.62
N LYS A 42 6.13 -13.16 -13.79
CA LYS A 42 6.81 -12.89 -15.07
C LYS A 42 6.67 -11.41 -15.44
N THR A 43 5.46 -10.91 -15.36
CA THR A 43 5.08 -9.56 -15.80
C THR A 43 3.90 -9.07 -14.96
N PHE A 44 3.90 -7.78 -14.66
CA PHE A 44 2.78 -7.06 -14.04
C PHE A 44 2.53 -5.76 -14.80
N HIS A 45 1.27 -5.41 -15.01
CA HIS A 45 0.86 -4.22 -15.75
C HIS A 45 0.16 -3.22 -14.82
N ILE A 46 0.58 -1.95 -14.88
CA ILE A 46 -0.08 -0.84 -14.20
C ILE A 46 -0.49 0.14 -15.28
N ASP A 47 -1.79 0.35 -15.46
CA ASP A 47 -2.28 1.41 -16.33
C ASP A 47 -2.54 2.65 -15.48
N THR A 48 -1.76 3.70 -15.67
CA THR A 48 -1.79 4.90 -14.83
C THR A 48 -1.49 6.16 -15.63
N SER A 49 -1.71 7.33 -15.04
CA SER A 49 -1.29 8.59 -15.67
C SER A 49 0.24 8.70 -15.70
N LYS A 50 0.77 9.47 -16.65
CA LYS A 50 2.21 9.71 -16.72
C LYS A 50 2.69 10.43 -15.46
N GLU A 51 1.91 11.38 -14.98
CA GLU A 51 2.23 12.18 -13.80
C GLU A 51 2.33 11.32 -12.53
N LEU A 52 1.35 10.43 -12.30
CA LEU A 52 1.35 9.57 -11.11
C LEU A 52 2.51 8.57 -11.15
N TRP A 53 2.80 7.99 -12.31
CA TRP A 53 3.97 7.14 -12.46
C TRP A 53 5.26 7.90 -12.16
N THR A 54 5.46 9.08 -12.76
CA THR A 54 6.67 9.88 -12.52
C THR A 54 6.81 10.25 -11.04
N ALA A 55 5.74 10.68 -10.39
CA ALA A 55 5.76 11.07 -8.97
C ALA A 55 6.18 9.93 -8.04
N THR A 56 5.89 8.68 -8.41
CA THR A 56 6.14 7.51 -7.56
C THR A 56 7.36 6.69 -7.98
N SER A 57 7.92 6.90 -9.18
CA SER A 57 9.02 6.08 -9.72
C SER A 57 10.33 6.84 -9.98
N ASP A 58 10.30 8.17 -10.02
CA ASP A 58 11.49 9.01 -10.22
C ASP A 58 12.11 9.43 -8.89
N GLN A 59 12.14 8.50 -7.93
CA GLN A 59 12.73 8.69 -6.61
C GLN A 59 14.22 8.33 -6.67
N THR A 60 15.02 9.03 -5.87
CA THR A 60 16.42 8.62 -5.68
C THR A 60 16.42 7.33 -4.87
N PRO A 61 17.09 6.25 -5.31
CA PRO A 61 17.09 4.98 -4.59
C PRO A 61 17.43 5.20 -3.11
N TYR A 62 16.60 4.64 -2.22
CA TYR A 62 16.74 4.87 -0.78
C TYR A 62 18.07 4.34 -0.24
N ASN A 63 18.61 3.31 -0.88
CA ASN A 63 19.94 2.79 -0.59
C ASN A 63 20.70 2.48 -1.90
N ASN A 64 22.04 2.56 -1.84
CA ASN A 64 22.92 2.23 -2.97
C ASN A 64 22.86 0.75 -3.41
N THR A 65 22.02 -0.06 -2.77
CA THR A 65 21.81 -1.48 -3.07
C THR A 65 20.52 -1.74 -3.87
N GLU A 66 19.61 -0.78 -3.94
CA GLU A 66 18.37 -0.88 -4.70
C GLU A 66 18.67 -0.73 -6.20
N ARG A 67 18.17 -1.70 -6.96
CA ARG A 67 18.33 -1.68 -8.42
C ARG A 67 17.28 -0.74 -8.99
N PRO A 68 17.65 0.09 -9.99
CA PRO A 68 16.72 1.03 -10.62
C PRO A 68 15.47 0.30 -11.10
N ILE A 69 14.31 0.94 -10.92
CA ILE A 69 13.02 0.43 -11.39
C ILE A 69 13.04 0.44 -12.92
N LYS A 70 13.16 -0.74 -13.52
CA LYS A 70 13.09 -0.90 -14.98
C LYS A 70 11.65 -1.21 -15.38
N ALA A 71 11.06 -0.28 -16.13
CA ALA A 71 9.71 -0.41 -16.69
C ALA A 71 9.73 -0.21 -18.21
N LYS A 72 8.83 -0.91 -18.91
CA LYS A 72 8.48 -0.57 -20.29
C LYS A 72 7.19 0.24 -20.28
N LEU A 73 7.23 1.44 -20.85
CA LEU A 73 6.10 2.36 -20.91
C LEU A 73 5.44 2.30 -22.30
N THR A 74 4.13 2.13 -22.34
CA THR A 74 3.35 2.10 -23.58
C THR A 74 2.16 3.04 -23.44
N PRO A 75 2.06 4.12 -24.24
CA PRO A 75 0.88 4.99 -24.24
C PRO A 75 -0.39 4.21 -24.62
N LEU A 76 -1.50 4.52 -23.98
CA LEU A 76 -2.81 3.93 -24.26
C LEU A 76 -3.76 4.95 -24.89
N PRO A 77 -4.76 4.52 -25.69
CA PRO A 77 -5.69 5.45 -26.35
C PRO A 77 -6.55 6.29 -25.41
N ASN A 78 -6.70 5.89 -24.15
CA ASN A 78 -7.52 6.57 -23.14
C ASN A 78 -6.76 7.65 -22.35
N GLY A 79 -5.55 8.04 -22.78
CA GLY A 79 -4.74 9.05 -22.10
C GLY A 79 -3.90 8.52 -20.93
N LEU A 80 -4.06 7.24 -20.57
CA LEU A 80 -3.17 6.57 -19.62
C LEU A 80 -1.92 6.03 -20.32
N GLN A 81 -0.96 5.57 -19.53
CA GLN A 81 0.15 4.75 -19.98
C GLN A 81 0.12 3.40 -19.27
N ARG A 82 0.47 2.34 -19.99
CA ARG A 82 0.79 1.04 -19.43
C ARG A 82 2.24 1.00 -19.02
N VAL A 83 2.47 0.77 -17.74
CA VAL A 83 3.76 0.44 -17.14
C VAL A 83 3.84 -1.08 -17.05
N GLU A 84 4.81 -1.66 -17.74
CA GLU A 84 5.12 -3.08 -17.66
C GLU A 84 6.36 -3.31 -16.79
N LEU A 85 6.18 -4.05 -15.70
CA LEU A 85 7.21 -4.40 -14.74
C LEU A 85 7.50 -5.90 -14.76
N SER A 86 8.78 -6.27 -14.69
CA SER A 86 9.16 -7.63 -14.30
C SER A 86 8.85 -7.86 -12.83
N GLY A 87 8.75 -9.12 -12.38
CA GLY A 87 8.53 -9.40 -10.96
C GLY A 87 9.59 -8.79 -10.03
N VAL A 88 10.85 -8.78 -10.46
CA VAL A 88 11.94 -8.12 -9.72
C VAL A 88 11.77 -6.61 -9.69
N SER A 89 11.41 -5.99 -10.82
CA SER A 89 11.16 -4.54 -10.87
C SER A 89 9.96 -4.16 -9.99
N LEU A 90 8.91 -4.98 -9.97
CA LEU A 90 7.73 -4.76 -9.12
C LEU A 90 8.09 -4.86 -7.64
N ALA A 91 8.88 -5.86 -7.25
CA ALA A 91 9.33 -5.99 -5.86
C ALA A 91 10.18 -4.80 -5.42
N ASN A 92 11.04 -4.26 -6.29
CA ASN A 92 11.79 -3.04 -5.99
C ASN A 92 10.86 -1.82 -5.87
N TYR A 93 9.93 -1.68 -6.80
CA TYR A 93 8.96 -0.59 -6.78
C TYR A 93 8.12 -0.60 -5.49
N LEU A 94 7.69 -1.78 -5.03
CA LEU A 94 6.97 -1.91 -3.76
C LEU A 94 7.80 -1.47 -2.55
N ARG A 95 9.12 -1.64 -2.55
CA ARG A 95 9.97 -1.16 -1.44
C ARG A 95 10.02 0.35 -1.40
N GLU A 96 10.16 1.00 -2.55
CA GLU A 96 10.16 2.46 -2.64
C GLU A 96 8.79 3.03 -2.25
N LEU A 97 7.71 2.45 -2.79
CA LEU A 97 6.35 2.82 -2.41
C LEU A 97 6.11 2.65 -0.90
N ASP A 98 6.56 1.55 -0.29
CA ASP A 98 6.42 1.33 1.15
C ASP A 98 7.23 2.34 1.98
N HIS A 99 8.45 2.65 1.52
CA HIS A 99 9.31 3.64 2.15
C HIS A 99 8.61 5.00 2.23
N ASP A 100 8.03 5.45 1.12
CA ASP A 100 7.36 6.75 1.00
C ASP A 100 5.98 6.75 1.67
N ALA A 101 5.25 5.64 1.61
CA ALA A 101 3.93 5.50 2.18
C ALA A 101 3.94 5.34 3.70
N HIS A 102 4.90 4.60 4.24
CA HIS A 102 4.91 4.19 5.65
C HIS A 102 6.07 4.78 6.44
N GLY A 103 7.02 5.44 5.78
CA GLY A 103 8.10 6.19 6.41
C GLY A 103 9.13 5.26 7.04
N GLY A 104 9.77 4.43 6.20
CA GLY A 104 10.55 3.23 6.57
C GLY A 104 11.41 3.30 7.84
N ALA A 105 11.71 2.14 8.42
CA ALA A 105 12.24 1.87 9.77
C ALA A 105 13.45 2.70 10.29
N SER A 106 14.08 3.54 9.47
CA SER A 106 15.23 4.37 9.81
C SER A 106 14.89 5.85 9.64
N GLY A 107 14.40 6.53 10.68
CA GLY A 107 14.25 8.01 10.65
C GLY A 107 13.56 8.64 11.86
N ASP A 108 14.33 8.83 12.93
CA ASP A 108 13.99 9.61 14.14
C ASP A 108 13.83 11.13 13.87
N THR A 109 12.89 11.57 13.02
CA THR A 109 12.53 13.00 12.96
C THR A 109 11.01 13.23 12.88
N PRO A 110 10.39 13.93 13.84
CA PRO A 110 8.95 14.18 13.88
C PRO A 110 8.40 15.13 12.79
N TRP A 111 9.26 15.71 11.96
CA TRP A 111 8.90 16.82 11.06
C TRP A 111 9.33 16.62 9.60
N GLY A 112 9.83 15.43 9.24
CA GLY A 112 10.52 15.21 7.95
C GLY A 112 9.84 14.27 6.95
N ARG A 113 8.71 13.64 7.29
CA ARG A 113 8.07 12.64 6.41
C ARG A 113 6.61 12.98 6.19
N SER A 114 6.35 13.82 5.19
CA SER A 114 5.05 13.77 4.52
C SER A 114 4.96 12.38 3.90
N ARG A 115 3.93 11.60 4.25
CA ARG A 115 3.64 10.37 3.52
C ARG A 115 3.08 10.79 2.18
N ASP A 116 3.68 10.32 1.11
CA ASP A 116 3.24 10.71 -0.23
C ASP A 116 1.94 9.96 -0.53
N ALA A 117 0.85 10.71 -0.68
CA ALA A 117 -0.50 10.15 -0.86
C ALA A 117 -0.57 9.32 -2.15
N GLU A 118 0.21 9.71 -3.15
CA GLU A 118 0.44 9.03 -4.41
C GLU A 118 1.06 7.64 -4.17
N SER A 119 2.10 7.56 -3.31
CA SER A 119 2.78 6.32 -2.98
C SER A 119 1.89 5.38 -2.16
N ILE A 120 1.15 5.91 -1.18
CA ILE A 120 0.13 5.13 -0.43
C ILE A 120 -0.87 4.51 -1.40
N ARG A 121 -1.47 5.33 -2.27
CA ARG A 121 -2.50 4.87 -3.20
C ARG A 121 -1.97 3.80 -4.14
N MET A 122 -0.82 4.02 -4.74
CA MET A 122 -0.23 3.05 -5.66
C MET A 122 0.12 1.74 -4.94
N TYR A 123 0.68 1.84 -3.74
CA TYR A 123 1.00 0.69 -2.89
C TYR A 123 -0.24 -0.14 -2.58
N ASP A 124 -1.33 0.50 -2.16
CA ASP A 124 -2.57 -0.18 -1.76
C ASP A 124 -3.22 -0.92 -2.93
N GLU A 125 -3.30 -0.29 -4.10
CA GLU A 125 -3.88 -0.90 -5.31
C GLU A 125 -3.07 -2.11 -5.80
N ILE A 126 -1.73 -2.01 -5.79
CA ILE A 126 -0.86 -3.14 -6.13
C ILE A 126 -1.01 -4.26 -5.09
N SER A 127 -0.98 -3.88 -3.81
CA SER A 127 -1.08 -4.82 -2.69
C SER A 127 -2.39 -5.60 -2.72
N ALA A 128 -3.51 -4.94 -2.99
CA ALA A 128 -4.82 -5.58 -3.10
C ALA A 128 -4.83 -6.68 -4.18
N VAL A 129 -4.22 -6.45 -5.34
CA VAL A 129 -4.12 -7.47 -6.40
C VAL A 129 -3.17 -8.60 -6.03
N LEU A 130 -2.03 -8.30 -5.41
CA LEU A 130 -1.11 -9.34 -4.94
C LEU A 130 -1.72 -10.19 -3.81
N ASP A 131 -2.48 -9.58 -2.92
CA ASP A 131 -3.14 -10.27 -1.82
C ASP A 131 -4.28 -11.16 -2.32
N ALA A 132 -5.04 -10.71 -3.32
CA ALA A 132 -6.07 -11.50 -4.00
C ALA A 132 -5.50 -12.68 -4.82
N SER A 133 -4.24 -12.61 -5.25
CA SER A 133 -3.57 -13.71 -5.96
C SER A 133 -3.21 -14.83 -4.98
N VAL A 134 -4.00 -15.90 -4.99
CA VAL A 134 -3.77 -17.10 -4.15
C VAL A 134 -2.63 -17.96 -4.72
N GLU A 135 -2.56 -18.06 -6.05
CA GLU A 135 -1.58 -18.88 -6.75
C GLU A 135 -0.79 -18.03 -7.75
N ARG A 136 0.35 -18.58 -8.20
CA ARG A 136 1.15 -17.98 -9.27
C ARG A 136 0.41 -18.17 -10.60
N PRO A 137 0.16 -17.11 -11.38
CA PRO A 137 -0.40 -17.24 -12.72
C PRO A 137 0.45 -18.18 -13.60
N ALA A 138 -0.20 -19.01 -14.42
CA ALA A 138 0.49 -19.88 -15.35
C ALA A 138 1.24 -19.04 -16.41
N PRO A 139 2.31 -19.55 -17.04
CA PRO A 139 3.07 -18.80 -18.03
C PRO A 139 2.27 -18.33 -19.26
N THR A 140 1.13 -18.98 -19.52
CA THR A 140 0.19 -18.69 -20.60
C THR A 140 -0.91 -17.71 -20.20
N ASP A 141 -1.08 -17.46 -18.90
CA ASP A 141 -2.09 -16.54 -18.40
C ASP A 141 -1.71 -15.09 -18.74
N PRO A 142 -2.70 -14.21 -18.93
CA PRO A 142 -2.42 -12.79 -19.08
C PRO A 142 -1.70 -12.25 -17.83
N PRO A 143 -0.79 -11.26 -17.98
CA PRO A 143 -0.19 -10.59 -16.84
C PRO A 143 -1.26 -10.01 -15.90
N LEU A 144 -1.00 -10.09 -14.59
CA LEU A 144 -1.80 -9.36 -13.61
C LEU A 144 -1.75 -7.87 -13.93
N ARG A 145 -2.91 -7.20 -13.82
CA ARG A 145 -3.08 -5.82 -14.25
C ARG A 145 -3.95 -5.03 -13.28
N ILE A 146 -3.56 -3.78 -13.03
CA ILE A 146 -4.36 -2.78 -12.32
C ILE A 146 -4.52 -1.51 -13.16
N VAL A 147 -5.52 -0.71 -12.81
CA VAL A 147 -5.69 0.65 -13.32
C VAL A 147 -5.68 1.59 -12.13
N VAL A 148 -4.75 2.54 -12.10
CA VAL A 148 -4.61 3.55 -11.04
C VAL A 148 -4.64 4.92 -11.70
N ASP A 149 -5.82 5.54 -11.74
CA ASP A 149 -6.04 6.84 -12.39
C ASP A 149 -6.29 7.95 -11.36
N ASN A 150 -5.84 9.18 -11.64
CA ASN A 150 -6.05 10.36 -10.81
C ASN A 150 -7.51 10.80 -10.74
N ALA A 151 -8.37 10.31 -11.64
CA ALA A 151 -9.82 10.46 -11.49
C ALA A 151 -10.30 9.63 -10.30
N PHE A 152 -10.87 10.28 -9.28
CA PHE A 152 -11.63 9.59 -8.25
C PHE A 152 -12.72 8.76 -8.93
N VAL A 153 -12.78 7.45 -8.67
CA VAL A 153 -14.02 6.71 -8.88
C VAL A 153 -15.00 7.27 -7.87
N ASP A 154 -16.01 8.00 -8.37
CA ASP A 154 -17.06 8.69 -7.62
C ASP A 154 -17.13 8.32 -6.13
N ALA A 155 -16.72 9.24 -5.26
CA ALA A 155 -17.04 9.16 -3.83
C ALA A 155 -18.56 9.23 -3.69
N LYS A 156 -19.22 8.06 -3.74
CA LYS A 156 -20.68 7.87 -3.64
C LYS A 156 -21.50 8.85 -4.49
N SER A 157 -21.73 8.51 -5.76
CA SER A 157 -22.97 8.91 -6.41
C SER A 157 -24.10 8.00 -5.91
N SER A 158 -24.54 8.20 -4.67
CA SER A 158 -25.86 7.73 -4.23
C SER A 158 -26.89 8.67 -4.86
N ARG A 159 -27.56 8.20 -5.92
CA ARG A 159 -28.88 8.71 -6.29
C ARG A 159 -29.94 8.13 -5.38
#